data_AF-A0A3N9NVR7-F1
#
_entry.id   AF-A0A3N9NVR7-F1
#
_cell.length_a   1.000
_cell.length_b   1.000
_cell.length_c   1.000
_cell.angle_alpha   90.00
_cell.angle_beta   90.00
_cell.angle_gamma   90.00
#
_symmetry.space_group_name_H-M   'P 1'
#
loop_
_entity.id
_entity.type
_entity.pdbx_description
1 polymer ?
#
loop_
_entity_poly.entity_id
_entity_poly.type
_entity_poly.pdbx_seq_one_letter_code
_entity_poly.pdbx_strand_id
1 'polypeptide(L)'
;MKRIIIKIFFLLIAMVVLTGCRSYFSSELPKTDQDSLTVWVERQIEAKKKFENFRRKILPRDFESKIEDYYPVIRKYSKRYGFDWRLIVMQILKESRFREDARSHVGAIGLMQIMPSTALEIRREMDIEYITINPRENIAAGIYHLFKQLKYFPDADRDDRVKLALAAYNGGVGRVLDAQKISRYLNLNPQTWEGVKAALPRLTARDWRLHLDIWELGVPKYGYFYGYEETINYVDDIINYYQIFTSVYE
;
A
#
# COMPACT_ATOMS: atom_id res chain seq x y z
N MET A 1 24.90 8.17 -15.37
CA MET A 1 24.96 8.71 -16.75
C MET A 1 25.07 7.62 -17.83
N LYS A 2 26.04 6.70 -17.79
CA LYS A 2 26.21 5.65 -18.84
C LYS A 2 24.97 4.75 -19.05
N ARG A 3 24.21 4.41 -18.00
CA ARG A 3 22.98 3.59 -18.12
C ARG A 3 21.75 4.34 -18.70
N ILE A 4 21.71 5.66 -18.56
CA ILE A 4 20.61 6.50 -19.06
C ILE A 4 20.81 6.78 -20.56
N ILE A 5 22.05 6.99 -20.98
CA ILE A 5 22.42 7.20 -22.39
C ILE A 5 22.09 5.94 -23.22
N ILE A 6 22.31 4.74 -22.67
CA ILE A 6 21.93 3.47 -23.33
C ILE A 6 20.40 3.34 -23.45
N LYS A 7 19.63 3.66 -22.39
CA LYS A 7 18.15 3.61 -22.42
C LYS A 7 17.55 4.59 -23.44
N ILE A 8 18.10 5.81 -23.56
CA ILE A 8 17.64 6.83 -24.52
C ILE A 8 18.03 6.44 -25.96
N PHE A 9 19.22 5.87 -26.16
CA PHE A 9 19.71 5.43 -27.46
C PHE A 9 18.82 4.31 -28.06
N PHE A 10 18.36 3.36 -27.24
CA PHE A 10 17.45 2.30 -27.69
C PHE A 10 16.01 2.79 -27.93
N LEU A 11 15.54 3.78 -27.17
CA LEU A 11 14.23 4.39 -27.39
C LEU A 11 14.16 5.18 -28.71
N LEU A 12 15.26 5.86 -29.07
CA LEU A 12 15.41 6.56 -30.35
C LEU A 12 15.47 5.58 -31.53
N ILE A 13 16.17 4.45 -31.39
CA ILE A 13 16.21 3.40 -32.42
C ILE A 13 14.82 2.80 -32.64
N ALA A 14 14.07 2.52 -31.58
CA ALA A 14 12.69 2.02 -31.69
C ALA A 14 11.75 3.03 -32.40
N MET A 15 11.99 4.34 -32.20
CA MET A 15 11.22 5.40 -32.86
C MET A 15 11.58 5.56 -34.34
N VAL A 16 12.85 5.41 -34.71
CA VAL A 16 13.35 5.47 -36.11
C VAL A 16 12.86 4.26 -36.93
N VAL A 17 12.72 3.09 -36.30
CA VAL A 17 12.16 1.89 -36.94
C VAL A 17 10.66 2.06 -37.27
N LEU A 18 9.94 2.92 -36.54
CA LEU A 18 8.50 3.13 -36.72
C LEU A 18 8.14 4.23 -37.75
N THR A 19 9.08 5.09 -38.15
CA THR A 19 8.80 6.22 -39.08
C THR A 19 9.43 6.10 -40.48
N GLY A 20 10.11 4.99 -40.78
CA GLY A 20 10.41 4.60 -42.15
C GLY A 20 11.84 4.85 -42.61
N CYS A 21 12.61 3.77 -42.66
CA CYS A 21 13.44 3.46 -43.82
C CYS A 21 13.65 1.94 -43.83
N ARG A 22 13.01 1.29 -44.79
CA ARG A 22 13.13 -0.15 -45.04
C ARG A 22 14.36 -0.39 -45.89
N SER A 23 15.54 -0.40 -45.29
CA SER A 23 16.76 -1.04 -45.82
C SER A 23 17.97 -0.68 -44.94
N TYR A 24 18.88 -1.63 -44.75
CA TYR A 24 20.16 -1.51 -44.03
C TYR A 24 20.13 -1.59 -42.50
N PHE A 25 19.71 -2.74 -41.96
CA PHE A 25 20.49 -3.39 -40.91
C PHE A 25 20.10 -4.88 -40.84
N SER A 26 20.76 -5.69 -41.65
CA SER A 26 20.64 -7.15 -41.62
C SER A 26 22.03 -7.73 -41.49
N SER A 27 22.50 -7.84 -40.25
CA SER A 27 23.53 -8.81 -39.86
C SER A 27 23.46 -9.04 -38.35
N GLU A 28 22.76 -10.11 -38.00
CA GLU A 28 23.00 -10.99 -36.85
C GLU A 28 23.11 -10.35 -35.46
N LEU A 29 21.97 -9.94 -34.92
CA LEU A 29 21.78 -10.01 -33.46
C LEU A 29 21.47 -11.47 -33.07
N PRO A 30 22.09 -12.01 -32.00
CA PRO A 30 21.75 -13.34 -31.50
C PRO A 30 20.25 -13.40 -31.17
N LYS A 31 19.54 -14.43 -31.66
CA LYS A 31 18.08 -14.58 -31.47
C LYS A 31 17.64 -14.52 -30.00
N THR A 32 18.54 -14.84 -29.06
CA THR A 32 18.31 -14.77 -27.61
C THR A 32 18.10 -13.35 -27.08
N ASP A 33 18.62 -12.31 -27.73
CA ASP A 33 18.49 -10.92 -27.28
C ASP A 33 17.22 -10.23 -27.81
N GLN A 34 16.78 -10.58 -29.02
CA GLN A 34 15.61 -9.96 -29.65
C GLN A 34 14.29 -10.40 -28.99
N ASP A 35 14.21 -11.66 -28.54
CA ASP A 35 13.09 -12.14 -27.72
C ASP A 35 13.07 -11.45 -26.35
N SER A 36 14.24 -11.18 -25.76
CA SER A 36 14.36 -10.48 -24.47
C SER A 36 13.94 -8.99 -24.56
N LEU A 37 14.31 -8.32 -25.66
CA LEU A 37 13.95 -6.93 -25.94
C LEU A 37 12.44 -6.82 -26.20
N THR A 38 11.88 -7.72 -27.00
CA THR A 38 10.43 -7.76 -27.28
C THR A 38 9.63 -7.96 -25.99
N VAL A 39 9.99 -8.96 -25.19
CA VAL A 39 9.34 -9.22 -23.89
C VAL A 39 9.49 -8.02 -22.94
N TRP A 40 10.66 -7.36 -22.93
CA TRP A 40 10.86 -6.16 -22.13
C TRP A 40 9.95 -5.02 -22.59
N VAL A 41 9.89 -4.73 -23.90
CA VAL A 41 9.03 -3.69 -24.48
C VAL A 41 7.55 -3.98 -24.20
N GLU A 42 7.10 -5.22 -24.42
CA GLU A 42 5.72 -5.63 -24.14
C GLU A 42 5.34 -5.41 -22.68
N ARG A 43 6.24 -5.75 -21.74
CA ARG A 43 6.04 -5.49 -20.31
C ARG A 43 5.91 -4.00 -20.01
N GLN A 44 6.71 -3.14 -20.64
CA GLN A 44 6.59 -1.68 -20.45
C GLN A 44 5.29 -1.13 -21.02
N ILE A 45 4.86 -1.61 -22.20
CA ILE A 45 3.59 -1.23 -22.82
C ILE A 45 2.42 -1.63 -21.91
N GLU A 46 2.44 -2.85 -21.38
CA GLU A 46 1.38 -3.35 -20.50
C GLU A 46 1.35 -2.61 -19.16
N ALA A 47 2.51 -2.35 -18.55
CA ALA A 47 2.61 -1.54 -17.34
C ALA A 47 2.01 -0.14 -17.57
N LYS A 48 2.34 0.51 -18.70
CA LYS A 48 1.77 1.82 -19.05
C LYS A 48 0.26 1.76 -19.26
N LYS A 49 -0.26 0.75 -19.98
CA LYS A 49 -1.72 0.56 -20.15
C LYS A 49 -2.43 0.39 -18.81
N LYS A 50 -1.88 -0.46 -17.93
CA LYS A 50 -2.40 -0.70 -16.58
C LYS A 50 -2.42 0.61 -15.77
N PHE A 51 -1.33 1.38 -15.83
CA PHE A 51 -1.23 2.68 -15.17
C PHE A 51 -2.23 3.70 -15.71
N GLU A 52 -2.38 3.86 -17.03
CA GLU A 52 -3.34 4.81 -17.60
C GLU A 52 -4.78 4.49 -17.22
N ASN A 53 -5.14 3.20 -17.19
CA ASN A 53 -6.45 2.79 -16.72
C ASN A 53 -6.64 3.07 -15.21
N PHE A 54 -5.61 2.83 -14.39
CA PHE A 54 -5.60 3.19 -12.97
C PHE A 54 -5.72 4.71 -12.76
N ARG A 55 -4.93 5.51 -13.46
CA ARG A 55 -4.95 6.97 -13.45
C ARG A 55 -6.36 7.49 -13.72
N ARG A 56 -6.97 7.04 -14.81
CA ARG A 56 -8.32 7.49 -15.23
C ARG A 56 -9.42 7.10 -14.24
N LYS A 57 -9.34 5.91 -13.63
CA LYS A 57 -10.42 5.38 -12.78
C LYS A 57 -10.28 5.76 -11.31
N ILE A 58 -9.06 5.81 -10.80
CA ILE A 58 -8.79 5.86 -9.36
C ILE A 58 -8.22 7.20 -8.94
N LEU A 59 -7.29 7.78 -9.69
CA LEU A 59 -6.61 9.01 -9.28
C LEU A 59 -7.53 10.24 -9.41
N PRO A 60 -7.57 11.12 -8.40
CA PRO A 60 -8.19 12.44 -8.51
C PRO A 60 -7.58 13.28 -9.65
N ARG A 61 -8.34 14.24 -10.19
CA ARG A 61 -7.85 15.10 -11.28
C ARG A 61 -6.67 15.98 -10.88
N ASP A 62 -6.60 16.37 -9.61
CA ASP A 62 -5.59 17.23 -9.00
C ASP A 62 -4.49 16.43 -8.28
N PHE A 63 -4.42 15.12 -8.51
CA PHE A 63 -3.52 14.21 -7.78
C PHE A 63 -2.05 14.61 -7.83
N GLU A 64 -1.53 15.03 -9.00
CA GLU A 64 -0.14 15.45 -9.14
C GLU A 64 0.17 16.70 -8.31
N SER A 65 -0.72 17.69 -8.36
CA SER A 65 -0.61 18.92 -7.58
C SER A 65 -0.62 18.62 -6.07
N LYS A 66 -1.55 17.75 -5.64
CA LYS A 66 -1.62 17.31 -4.23
C LYS A 66 -0.36 16.55 -3.80
N ILE A 67 0.22 15.72 -4.67
CA ILE A 67 1.52 15.10 -4.37
C ILE A 67 2.58 16.16 -4.21
N GLU A 68 2.71 17.11 -5.13
CA GLU A 68 3.73 18.16 -5.08
C GLU A 68 3.64 18.95 -3.76
N ASP A 69 2.43 19.35 -3.36
CA ASP A 69 2.17 20.07 -2.12
C ASP A 69 2.63 19.29 -0.87
N TYR A 70 2.37 18.00 -0.82
CA TYR A 70 2.61 17.15 0.37
C TYR A 70 3.88 16.32 0.32
N TYR A 71 4.56 16.24 -0.83
CA TYR A 71 5.76 15.43 -1.00
C TYR A 71 6.84 15.74 0.05
N PRO A 72 7.12 16.99 0.44
CA PRO A 72 8.12 17.27 1.47
C PRO A 72 7.83 16.58 2.82
N VAL A 73 6.57 16.59 3.28
CA VAL A 73 6.19 15.96 4.56
C VAL A 73 6.13 14.44 4.44
N ILE A 74 5.57 13.93 3.33
CA ILE A 74 5.52 12.50 3.04
C ILE A 74 6.94 11.93 3.00
N ARG A 75 7.84 12.53 2.22
CA ARG A 75 9.24 12.10 2.09
C ARG A 75 9.97 12.15 3.43
N LYS A 76 9.82 13.23 4.21
CA LYS A 76 10.47 13.40 5.52
C LYS A 76 10.13 12.25 6.46
N TYR A 77 8.83 11.98 6.65
CA TYR A 77 8.37 11.00 7.63
C TYR A 77 8.44 9.56 7.10
N SER A 78 8.26 9.34 5.79
CA SER A 78 8.50 8.02 5.18
C SER A 78 9.95 7.59 5.39
N LYS A 79 10.92 8.48 5.12
CA LYS A 79 12.33 8.22 5.38
C LYS A 79 12.61 7.98 6.86
N ARG A 80 12.03 8.80 7.75
CA ARG A 80 12.21 8.68 9.21
C ARG A 80 11.79 7.31 9.74
N TYR A 81 10.71 6.75 9.21
CA TYR A 81 10.12 5.50 9.71
C TYR A 81 10.33 4.29 8.79
N GLY A 82 11.12 4.43 7.73
CA GLY A 82 11.54 3.31 6.86
C GLY A 82 10.52 2.86 5.82
N PHE A 83 9.56 3.72 5.46
CA PHE A 83 8.57 3.45 4.41
C PHE A 83 9.01 3.95 3.04
N ASP A 84 8.56 3.25 1.99
CA ASP A 84 8.55 3.82 0.64
C ASP A 84 7.49 4.93 0.59
N TRP A 85 7.87 6.13 0.15
CA TRP A 85 6.97 7.27 0.10
C TRP A 85 5.78 7.03 -0.85
N ARG A 86 5.95 6.19 -1.88
CA ARG A 86 4.90 5.85 -2.84
C ARG A 86 3.81 5.00 -2.19
N LEU A 87 4.17 4.12 -1.26
CA LEU A 87 3.19 3.36 -0.45
C LEU A 87 2.32 4.31 0.38
N ILE A 88 2.95 5.30 1.02
CA ILE A 88 2.23 6.31 1.82
C ILE A 88 1.28 7.14 0.95
N VAL A 89 1.69 7.53 -0.26
CA VAL A 89 0.81 8.22 -1.22
C VAL A 89 -0.42 7.36 -1.55
N MET A 90 -0.24 6.06 -1.79
CA MET A 90 -1.38 5.16 -2.06
C MET A 90 -2.26 4.94 -0.84
N GLN A 91 -1.69 4.95 0.36
CA GLN A 91 -2.47 4.93 1.59
C GLN A 91 -3.32 6.20 1.74
N ILE A 92 -2.74 7.40 1.57
CA ILE A 92 -3.49 8.68 1.60
C ILE A 92 -4.62 8.67 0.55
N LEU A 93 -4.34 8.15 -0.64
CA LEU A 93 -5.34 7.99 -1.70
C LEU A 93 -6.50 7.09 -1.25
N LYS A 94 -6.21 5.97 -0.58
CA LYS A 94 -7.22 5.04 -0.07
C LYS A 94 -8.04 5.65 1.08
N GLU A 95 -7.40 6.44 1.95
CA GLU A 95 -8.02 7.03 3.14
C GLU A 95 -8.98 8.19 2.79
N SER A 96 -8.50 9.15 2.02
CA SER A 96 -9.23 10.43 1.84
C SER A 96 -9.39 10.82 0.38
N ARG A 97 -8.71 10.13 -0.54
CA ARG A 97 -8.51 10.58 -1.92
C ARG A 97 -7.90 11.99 -1.99
N PHE A 98 -6.99 12.30 -1.06
CA PHE A 98 -6.35 13.61 -0.91
C PHE A 98 -7.31 14.76 -0.52
N ARG A 99 -8.47 14.45 0.06
CA ARG A 99 -9.38 15.47 0.62
C ARG A 99 -8.96 15.83 2.05
N GLU A 100 -8.51 17.06 2.23
CA GLU A 100 -7.98 17.58 3.50
C GLU A 100 -9.04 17.71 4.59
N ASP A 101 -10.28 17.95 4.19
CA ASP A 101 -11.45 18.11 5.05
C ASP A 101 -12.24 16.81 5.25
N ALA A 102 -11.72 15.67 4.76
CA ALA A 102 -12.40 14.39 4.84
C ALA A 102 -12.73 14.01 6.29
N ARG A 103 -14.00 13.67 6.53
CA ARG A 103 -14.49 13.14 7.79
C ARG A 103 -15.26 11.86 7.54
N SER A 104 -14.90 10.78 8.24
CA SER A 104 -15.64 9.53 8.17
C SER A 104 -16.86 9.56 9.09
N HIS A 105 -17.84 8.68 8.85
CA HIS A 105 -19.01 8.51 9.69
C HIS A 105 -18.68 8.13 11.14
N VAL A 106 -17.53 7.48 11.35
CA VAL A 106 -17.04 7.09 12.68
C VAL A 106 -16.10 8.13 13.31
N GLY A 107 -15.87 9.25 12.63
CA GLY A 107 -15.14 10.41 13.18
C GLY A 107 -13.66 10.50 12.82
N ALA A 108 -13.16 9.67 11.90
CA ALA A 108 -11.80 9.78 11.37
C ALA A 108 -11.64 11.07 10.55
N ILE A 109 -10.47 11.70 10.59
CA ILE A 109 -10.25 13.06 10.07
C ILE A 109 -9.01 13.20 9.17
N GLY A 110 -9.15 14.00 8.12
CA GLY A 110 -8.06 14.50 7.29
C GLY A 110 -7.47 13.48 6.31
N LEU A 111 -6.31 13.82 5.77
CA LEU A 111 -5.69 13.08 4.66
C LEU A 111 -5.42 11.59 4.96
N MET A 112 -5.04 11.26 6.19
CA MET A 112 -4.74 9.90 6.65
C MET A 112 -5.79 9.36 7.63
N GLN A 113 -6.96 10.00 7.70
CA GLN A 113 -8.12 9.54 8.48
C GLN A 113 -7.76 9.11 9.91
N ILE A 114 -7.16 10.04 10.67
CA ILE A 114 -6.74 9.78 12.04
C ILE A 114 -7.96 9.84 12.97
N MET A 115 -8.10 8.88 13.88
CA MET A 115 -9.13 8.96 14.92
C MET A 115 -8.76 10.01 15.97
N PRO A 116 -9.74 10.75 16.56
CA PRO A 116 -9.45 11.75 17.59
C PRO A 116 -8.66 11.19 18.79
N SER A 117 -8.97 9.97 19.24
CA SER A 117 -8.21 9.26 20.29
C SER A 117 -6.76 9.02 19.88
N THR A 118 -6.54 8.53 18.66
CA THR A 118 -5.21 8.33 18.08
C THR A 118 -4.44 9.65 17.98
N ALA A 119 -5.10 10.75 17.57
CA ALA A 119 -4.47 12.06 17.52
C ALA A 119 -3.99 12.49 18.92
N LEU A 120 -4.81 12.31 19.97
CA LEU A 120 -4.43 12.64 21.36
C LEU A 120 -3.22 11.84 21.85
N GLU A 121 -3.12 10.56 21.51
CA GLU A 121 -1.94 9.75 21.82
C GLU A 121 -0.70 10.31 21.10
N ILE A 122 -0.81 10.56 19.79
CA ILE A 122 0.32 11.00 18.98
C ILE A 122 0.83 12.37 19.42
N ARG A 123 -0.04 13.31 19.82
CA ARG A 123 0.37 14.62 20.37
C ARG A 123 1.26 14.52 21.61
N ARG A 124 1.18 13.42 22.37
CA ARG A 124 2.05 13.18 23.53
C ARG A 124 3.40 12.59 23.15
N GLU A 125 3.46 11.95 21.99
CA GLU A 125 4.63 11.22 21.48
C GLU A 125 5.42 12.05 20.44
N MET A 126 4.77 13.05 19.84
CA MET A 126 5.30 13.91 18.79
C MET A 126 4.98 15.38 19.08
N ASP A 127 5.90 16.26 18.72
CA ASP A 127 5.74 17.72 18.77
C ASP A 127 4.89 18.22 17.57
N ILE A 128 3.61 17.84 17.57
CA ILE A 128 2.58 18.27 16.60
C ILE A 128 1.25 18.48 17.33
N GLU A 129 0.59 19.62 17.15
CA GLU A 129 -0.58 20.00 17.95
C GLU A 129 -1.87 20.08 17.12
N TYR A 130 -1.77 20.32 15.81
CA TYR A 130 -2.87 20.69 14.94
C TYR A 130 -3.26 19.58 13.94
N ILE A 131 -3.03 18.30 14.29
CA ILE A 131 -3.37 17.10 13.48
C ILE A 131 -4.77 17.15 12.83
N THR A 132 -5.75 17.78 13.49
CA THR A 132 -7.15 17.84 13.06
C THR A 132 -7.46 18.93 12.02
N ILE A 133 -6.58 19.90 11.86
CA ILE A 133 -6.79 21.08 11.00
C ILE A 133 -5.61 21.36 10.06
N ASN A 134 -4.41 20.85 10.37
CA ASN A 134 -3.21 20.98 9.56
C ASN A 134 -2.97 19.67 8.78
N PRO A 135 -3.17 19.65 7.45
CA PRO A 135 -3.01 18.45 6.63
C PRO A 135 -1.59 17.85 6.68
N ARG A 136 -0.55 18.68 6.85
CA ARG A 136 0.83 18.20 6.94
C ARG A 136 1.07 17.45 8.25
N GLU A 137 0.51 17.94 9.35
CA GLU A 137 0.58 17.24 10.63
C GLU A 137 -0.29 15.97 10.63
N ASN A 138 -1.43 16.00 9.94
CA ASN A 138 -2.24 14.81 9.73
C ASN A 138 -1.48 13.70 9.01
N ILE A 139 -0.74 14.03 7.94
CA ILE A 139 0.14 13.09 7.24
C ILE A 139 1.24 12.58 8.18
N ALA A 140 1.92 13.48 8.90
CA ALA A 140 2.98 13.09 9.83
C ALA A 140 2.47 12.11 10.90
N ALA A 141 1.28 12.37 11.45
CA ALA A 141 0.61 11.53 12.42
C ALA A 141 0.24 10.17 11.83
N GLY A 142 -0.32 10.11 10.61
CA GLY A 142 -0.68 8.84 9.98
C GLY A 142 0.52 7.95 9.67
N ILE A 143 1.61 8.51 9.14
CA ILE A 143 2.83 7.73 8.90
C ILE A 143 3.41 7.21 10.23
N TYR A 144 3.39 8.03 11.28
CA TYR A 144 3.81 7.59 12.60
C TYR A 144 2.89 6.51 13.19
N HIS A 145 1.58 6.65 13.01
CA HIS A 145 0.62 5.65 13.45
C HIS A 145 0.86 4.31 12.76
N LEU A 146 1.06 4.29 11.43
CA LEU A 146 1.44 3.09 10.69
C LEU A 146 2.73 2.47 11.22
N PHE A 147 3.73 3.30 11.56
CA PHE A 147 4.94 2.82 12.22
C PHE A 147 4.68 2.17 13.57
N LYS A 148 3.74 2.70 14.39
CA LYS A 148 3.32 2.02 15.62
C LYS A 148 2.71 0.65 15.32
N GLN A 149 1.90 0.54 14.27
CA GLN A 149 1.28 -0.73 13.89
C GLN A 149 2.31 -1.79 13.47
N LEU A 150 3.38 -1.41 12.75
CA LEU A 150 4.47 -2.33 12.40
C LEU A 150 5.09 -3.05 13.62
N LYS A 151 5.15 -2.37 14.78
CA LYS A 151 5.81 -2.90 15.98
C LYS A 151 5.13 -4.14 16.56
N TYR A 152 3.87 -4.38 16.22
CA TYR A 152 3.13 -5.56 16.69
C TYR A 152 3.47 -6.83 15.91
N PHE A 153 4.20 -6.73 14.80
CA PHE A 153 4.49 -7.86 13.91
C PHE A 153 6.01 -8.06 13.69
N PRO A 154 6.83 -8.18 14.75
CA PRO A 154 8.28 -8.25 14.63
C PRO A 154 8.78 -9.51 13.92
N ASP A 155 7.97 -10.58 13.90
CA ASP A 155 8.33 -11.88 13.33
C ASP A 155 7.98 -12.00 11.83
N ALA A 156 7.15 -11.08 11.31
CA ALA A 156 6.82 -11.04 9.89
C ALA A 156 8.00 -10.51 9.08
N ASP A 157 8.18 -11.01 7.86
CA ASP A 157 9.15 -10.44 6.92
C ASP A 157 8.79 -8.99 6.56
N ARG A 158 9.69 -8.29 5.87
CA ARG A 158 9.50 -6.86 5.60
C ARG A 158 8.18 -6.55 4.88
N ASP A 159 7.82 -7.35 3.88
CA ASP A 159 6.69 -7.05 2.99
C ASP A 159 5.37 -7.41 3.67
N ASP A 160 5.29 -8.56 4.34
CA ASP A 160 4.11 -8.97 5.08
C ASP A 160 3.93 -8.15 6.36
N ARG A 161 5.00 -7.71 7.02
CA ARG A 161 4.90 -6.81 8.16
C ARG A 161 4.20 -5.51 7.80
N VAL A 162 4.49 -4.95 6.62
CA VAL A 162 3.80 -3.75 6.13
C VAL A 162 2.32 -4.02 5.87
N LYS A 163 1.96 -5.14 5.23
CA LYS A 163 0.56 -5.51 4.97
C LYS A 163 -0.22 -5.73 6.26
N LEU A 164 0.36 -6.43 7.23
CA LEU A 164 -0.23 -6.64 8.57
C LEU A 164 -0.40 -5.31 9.31
N ALA A 165 0.55 -4.39 9.18
CA ALA A 165 0.43 -3.05 9.76
C ALA A 165 -0.67 -2.22 9.09
N LEU A 166 -0.85 -2.31 7.77
CA LEU A 166 -1.98 -1.69 7.06
C LEU A 166 -3.32 -2.30 7.53
N ALA A 167 -3.38 -3.62 7.71
CA ALA A 167 -4.56 -4.28 8.24
C ALA A 167 -4.89 -3.81 9.67
N ALA A 168 -3.87 -3.68 10.52
CA ALA A 168 -4.00 -3.19 11.88
C ALA A 168 -4.37 -1.70 11.94
N TYR A 169 -3.90 -0.90 10.97
CA TYR A 169 -4.27 0.51 10.82
C TYR A 169 -5.76 0.66 10.56
N ASN A 170 -6.32 -0.14 9.64
CA ASN A 170 -7.74 -0.06 9.27
C ASN A 170 -8.67 -0.82 10.23
N GLY A 171 -8.41 -2.11 10.47
CA GLY A 171 -9.29 -3.00 11.25
C GLY A 171 -8.98 -3.05 12.75
N GLY A 172 -7.88 -2.42 13.17
CA GLY A 172 -7.39 -2.47 14.54
C GLY A 172 -6.49 -3.69 14.81
N VAL A 173 -5.37 -3.45 15.49
CA VAL A 173 -4.35 -4.48 15.79
C VAL A 173 -4.92 -5.72 16.50
N GLY A 174 -5.86 -5.55 17.42
CA GLY A 174 -6.44 -6.68 18.16
C GLY A 174 -7.10 -7.71 17.23
N ARG A 175 -7.74 -7.26 16.15
CA ARG A 175 -8.40 -8.14 15.17
C ARG A 175 -7.39 -8.92 14.35
N VAL A 176 -6.30 -8.27 13.97
CA VAL A 176 -5.18 -8.91 13.27
C VAL A 176 -4.51 -9.96 14.17
N LEU A 177 -4.31 -9.67 15.45
CA LEU A 177 -3.73 -10.61 16.42
C LEU A 177 -4.63 -11.83 16.67
N ASP A 178 -5.95 -11.63 16.77
CA ASP A 178 -6.90 -12.75 16.86
C ASP A 178 -6.93 -13.57 15.56
N ALA A 179 -6.86 -12.92 14.39
CA ALA A 179 -6.73 -13.63 13.13
C ALA A 179 -5.43 -14.44 13.06
N GLN A 180 -4.30 -13.93 13.55
CA GLN A 180 -3.05 -14.70 13.66
C GLN A 180 -3.22 -15.96 14.54
N LYS A 181 -4.03 -15.90 15.60
CA LYS A 181 -4.33 -17.10 16.40
C LYS A 181 -5.12 -18.13 15.59
N ILE A 182 -6.14 -17.69 14.85
CA ILE A 182 -6.89 -18.57 13.94
C ILE A 182 -5.96 -19.14 12.85
N SER A 183 -5.09 -18.33 12.24
CA SER A 183 -4.13 -18.80 11.24
C SER A 183 -3.28 -19.94 11.79
N ARG A 184 -2.72 -19.79 13.01
CA ARG A 184 -1.95 -20.87 13.66
C ARG A 184 -2.78 -22.14 13.85
N TYR A 185 -4.00 -21.99 14.36
CA TYR A 185 -4.89 -23.14 14.59
C TYR A 185 -5.22 -23.90 13.30
N LEU A 186 -5.41 -23.16 12.19
CA LEU A 186 -5.70 -23.73 10.87
C LEU A 186 -4.44 -24.18 10.11
N ASN A 187 -3.26 -24.24 10.75
CA ASN A 187 -1.98 -24.55 10.12
C ASN A 187 -1.61 -23.64 8.94
N LEU A 188 -2.06 -22.38 8.97
CA LEU A 188 -1.64 -21.31 8.08
C LEU A 188 -0.48 -20.53 8.70
N ASN A 189 0.28 -19.79 7.90
CA ASN A 189 1.36 -18.95 8.42
C ASN A 189 0.80 -17.65 9.04
N PRO A 190 0.88 -17.43 10.37
CA PRO A 190 0.36 -16.21 11.01
C PRO A 190 1.22 -14.97 10.72
N GLN A 191 2.43 -15.14 10.19
CA GLN A 191 3.35 -14.04 9.92
C GLN A 191 3.17 -13.44 8.52
N THR A 192 2.34 -14.07 7.68
CA THR A 192 2.07 -13.58 6.31
C THR A 192 0.71 -12.91 6.22
N TRP A 193 0.58 -11.95 5.29
CA TRP A 193 -0.73 -11.35 5.02
C TRP A 193 -1.75 -12.38 4.56
N GLU A 194 -1.36 -13.30 3.66
CA GLU A 194 -2.29 -14.29 3.11
C GLU A 194 -2.84 -15.24 4.19
N GLY A 195 -1.99 -15.66 5.14
CA GLY A 195 -2.45 -16.51 6.24
C GLY A 195 -3.43 -15.79 7.17
N VAL A 196 -3.20 -14.50 7.43
CA VAL A 196 -4.09 -13.67 8.25
C VAL A 196 -5.37 -13.30 7.49
N LYS A 197 -5.27 -12.93 6.22
CA LYS A 197 -6.40 -12.63 5.33
C LYS A 197 -7.38 -13.80 5.24
N ALA A 198 -6.89 -15.03 5.12
CA ALA A 198 -7.72 -16.23 5.12
C ALA A 198 -8.43 -16.47 6.47
N ALA A 199 -7.87 -15.98 7.58
CA ALA A 199 -8.40 -16.14 8.92
C ALA A 199 -9.39 -15.03 9.34
N LEU A 200 -9.28 -13.80 8.80
CA LEU A 200 -10.14 -12.67 9.18
C LEU A 200 -11.66 -12.97 9.09
N PRO A 201 -12.19 -13.63 8.02
CA PRO A 201 -13.62 -13.97 7.93
C PRO A 201 -14.10 -14.92 9.03
N ARG A 202 -13.17 -15.62 9.69
CA ARG A 202 -13.46 -16.56 10.78
C ARG A 202 -13.61 -15.88 12.14
N LEU A 203 -13.47 -14.56 12.22
CA LEU A 203 -13.69 -13.80 13.47
C LEU A 203 -15.16 -13.40 13.69
N THR A 204 -16.10 -14.06 13.03
CA THR A 204 -17.55 -13.81 13.22
C THR A 204 -18.18 -14.86 14.13
N ALA A 205 -19.32 -14.55 14.74
CA ALA A 205 -20.04 -15.50 15.59
C ALA A 205 -20.47 -16.79 14.85
N ARG A 206 -20.40 -16.84 13.51
CA ARG A 206 -20.69 -18.04 12.71
C ARG A 206 -19.70 -19.17 12.99
N ASP A 207 -18.47 -18.83 13.32
CA ASP A 207 -17.39 -19.77 13.61
C ASP A 207 -17.23 -20.01 15.13
N TRP A 208 -18.26 -19.83 15.96
CA TRP A 208 -18.17 -19.99 17.42
C TRP A 208 -17.60 -21.34 17.87
N ARG A 209 -17.82 -22.43 17.12
CA ARG A 209 -17.23 -23.74 17.43
C ARG A 209 -15.71 -23.72 17.31
N LEU A 210 -15.19 -23.11 16.24
CA LEU A 210 -13.75 -22.88 16.08
C LEU A 210 -13.21 -22.04 17.24
N HIS A 211 -13.99 -21.08 17.74
CA HIS A 211 -13.55 -20.20 18.82
C HIS A 211 -13.45 -20.90 20.17
N LEU A 212 -14.29 -21.91 20.44
CA LEU A 212 -14.16 -22.77 21.63
C LEU A 212 -12.84 -23.52 21.68
N ASP A 213 -12.29 -23.88 20.52
CA ASP A 213 -11.01 -24.59 20.46
C ASP A 213 -9.80 -23.65 20.65
N ILE A 214 -9.96 -22.36 20.37
CA ILE A 214 -8.86 -21.39 20.32
C ILE A 214 -8.78 -20.53 21.58
N TRP A 215 -9.93 -20.17 22.17
CA TRP A 215 -10.01 -19.29 23.34
C TRP A 215 -10.85 -19.94 24.43
N GLU A 216 -10.38 -19.85 25.68
CA GLU A 216 -11.04 -20.42 26.87
C GLU A 216 -12.49 -19.94 27.04
N LEU A 217 -12.77 -18.68 26.72
CA LEU A 217 -14.11 -18.09 26.80
C LEU A 217 -14.98 -18.37 25.56
N GLY A 218 -14.47 -19.12 24.58
CA GLY A 218 -15.17 -19.41 23.33
C GLY A 218 -15.39 -18.21 22.42
N VAL A 219 -14.70 -17.10 22.67
CA VAL A 219 -14.80 -15.85 21.90
C VAL A 219 -13.41 -15.28 21.62
N PRO A 220 -13.20 -14.59 20.48
CA PRO A 220 -11.94 -13.92 20.21
C PRO A 220 -11.62 -12.89 21.30
N LYS A 221 -10.34 -12.73 21.63
CA LYS A 221 -9.89 -11.89 22.76
C LYS A 221 -10.33 -10.43 22.60
N TYR A 222 -10.34 -9.93 21.37
CA TYR A 222 -10.76 -8.58 21.02
C TYR A 222 -12.19 -8.52 20.48
N GLY A 223 -12.92 -9.63 20.54
CA GLY A 223 -14.33 -9.79 20.16
C GLY A 223 -14.53 -10.19 18.70
N TYR A 224 -15.80 -10.23 18.28
CA TYR A 224 -16.15 -10.53 16.88
C TYR A 224 -15.86 -9.38 15.93
N PHE A 225 -15.48 -9.71 14.70
CA PHE A 225 -15.09 -8.74 13.67
C PHE A 225 -15.88 -8.97 12.38
N TYR A 226 -16.80 -8.06 12.09
CA TYR A 226 -17.65 -8.09 10.89
C TYR A 226 -17.14 -7.20 9.75
N GLY A 227 -16.16 -6.32 10.03
CA GLY A 227 -15.55 -5.43 9.04
C GLY A 227 -14.39 -6.06 8.25
N TYR A 228 -14.28 -7.39 8.21
CA TYR A 228 -13.12 -8.06 7.63
C TYR A 228 -12.95 -7.78 6.14
N GLU A 229 -14.03 -7.64 5.38
CA GLU A 229 -13.97 -7.34 3.95
C GLU A 229 -13.37 -5.96 3.69
N GLU A 230 -13.74 -4.97 4.51
CA GLU A 230 -13.19 -3.62 4.41
C GLU A 230 -11.67 -3.63 4.64
N THR A 231 -11.20 -4.33 5.68
CA THR A 231 -9.77 -4.44 5.97
C THR A 231 -9.00 -5.20 4.90
N ILE A 232 -9.56 -6.30 4.38
CA ILE A 232 -8.94 -7.05 3.29
C ILE A 232 -8.79 -6.15 2.05
N ASN A 233 -9.89 -5.50 1.65
CA ASN A 233 -9.90 -4.61 0.50
C ASN A 233 -8.97 -3.41 0.72
N TYR A 234 -8.87 -2.88 1.94
CA TYR A 234 -7.96 -1.80 2.29
C TYR A 234 -6.51 -2.15 1.98
N VAL A 235 -6.03 -3.29 2.46
CA VAL A 235 -4.65 -3.75 2.23
C VAL A 235 -4.42 -4.07 0.76
N ASP A 236 -5.30 -4.89 0.16
CA ASP A 236 -5.12 -5.36 -1.20
C ASP A 236 -5.15 -4.21 -2.22
N ASP A 237 -6.03 -3.24 -2.04
CA ASP A 237 -6.07 -2.04 -2.89
C ASP A 237 -4.78 -1.23 -2.77
N ILE A 238 -4.32 -0.93 -1.55
CA ILE A 238 -3.10 -0.13 -1.35
C ILE A 238 -1.88 -0.82 -1.99
N ILE A 239 -1.73 -2.14 -1.80
CA ILE A 239 -0.61 -2.89 -2.37
C ILE A 239 -0.71 -2.95 -3.90
N ASN A 240 -1.89 -3.21 -4.46
CA ASN A 240 -2.08 -3.23 -5.90
C ASN A 240 -1.82 -1.85 -6.52
N TYR A 241 -2.33 -0.77 -5.91
CA TYR A 241 -2.12 0.59 -6.38
C TYR A 241 -0.64 0.97 -6.29
N TYR A 242 0.04 0.59 -5.21
CA TYR A 242 1.48 0.79 -5.03
C TYR A 242 2.28 0.10 -6.14
N GLN A 243 2.00 -1.17 -6.43
CA GLN A 243 2.67 -1.91 -7.50
C GLN A 243 2.44 -1.27 -8.88
N ILE A 244 1.21 -0.85 -9.19
CA ILE A 244 0.89 -0.14 -10.43
C ILE A 244 1.68 1.17 -10.50
N PHE A 245 1.65 1.95 -9.42
CA PHE A 245 2.31 3.26 -9.36
C PHE A 245 3.83 3.13 -9.53
N THR A 246 4.46 2.19 -8.82
CA THR A 246 5.91 1.96 -8.92
C THR A 246 6.35 1.37 -10.24
N SER A 247 5.43 0.73 -11.01
CA SER A 247 5.75 0.20 -12.34
C SER A 247 6.08 1.28 -13.37
N VAL A 248 5.70 2.54 -13.10
CA VAL A 248 5.91 3.68 -14.00
C VAL A 248 6.76 4.79 -13.36
N TYR A 249 6.76 4.89 -12.03
CA TYR A 249 7.57 5.86 -11.28
C TYR A 249 8.76 5.16 -10.59
N GLU A 250 9.94 5.23 -11.22
CA GLU A 250 11.24 4.76 -10.68
C GLU A 250 11.64 5.51 -9.38
#